data_AF-A0AAN8PLH9-F1
#
_entry.id   AF-A0AAN8PLH9-F1
#
_cell.length_a   1.000
_cell.length_b   1.000
_cell.length_c   1.000
_cell.angle_alpha   90.00
_cell.angle_beta   90.00
_cell.angle_gamma   90.00
#
_symmetry.space_group_name_H-M   'P 1'
#
loop_
_entity.id
_entity.type
_entity.pdbx_description
1 polymer ?
#
loop_
_entity_poly.entity_id
_entity_poly.type
_entity_poly.pdbx_seq_one_letter_code
_entity_poly.pdbx_strand_id
1 'polypeptide(L)'
;MGDFEKKLQTSFEELGVSCDNKIILKCLEMCKKYNITDAEEFVDTWMAYAVSNLQGENPTLVNLAKFEREEFIKKAKERPKVSEIPIKSSPIIYGGCNIKERYPFISF
;
A
#
# COMPACT_ATOMS: atom_id res chain seq x y z
N MET A 1 -10.90 17.75 -12.26
CA MET A 1 -10.40 16.38 -11.98
C MET A 1 -8.88 16.45 -12.11
N GLY A 2 -8.14 16.19 -11.04
CA GLY A 2 -6.68 16.37 -11.04
C GLY A 2 -5.97 15.22 -11.77
N ASP A 3 -4.83 15.47 -12.38
CA ASP A 3 -4.10 14.42 -13.13
C ASP A 3 -3.68 13.24 -12.24
N PHE A 4 -3.35 13.50 -10.98
CA PHE A 4 -3.01 12.48 -10.00
C PHE A 4 -4.20 11.56 -9.65
N GLU A 5 -5.41 12.13 -9.55
CA GLU A 5 -6.65 11.41 -9.26
C GLU A 5 -6.94 10.36 -10.34
N LYS A 6 -6.75 10.75 -11.59
CA LYS A 6 -6.91 9.85 -12.75
C LYS A 6 -5.88 8.74 -12.74
N LYS A 7 -4.60 9.07 -12.52
CA LYS A 7 -3.53 8.07 -12.42
C LYS A 7 -3.84 7.03 -11.34
N LEU A 8 -4.25 7.51 -10.17
CA LEU A 8 -4.61 6.66 -9.04
C LEU A 8 -5.77 5.72 -9.39
N GLN A 9 -6.83 6.26 -10.00
CA GLN A 9 -7.96 5.46 -10.46
C GLN A 9 -7.54 4.41 -11.49
N THR A 10 -6.74 4.79 -12.50
CA THR A 10 -6.23 3.86 -13.51
C THR A 10 -5.40 2.74 -12.89
N SER A 11 -4.49 3.04 -11.97
CA SER A 11 -3.68 2.01 -11.30
C SER A 11 -4.54 1.03 -10.49
N PHE A 12 -5.63 1.49 -9.87
CA PHE A 12 -6.58 0.59 -9.21
C PHE A 12 -7.38 -0.27 -10.21
N GLU A 13 -7.82 0.33 -11.32
CA GLU A 13 -8.55 -0.37 -12.39
C GLU A 13 -7.68 -1.44 -13.08
N GLU A 14 -6.38 -1.17 -13.26
CA GLU A 14 -5.40 -2.13 -13.79
C GLU A 14 -5.28 -3.39 -12.91
N LEU A 15 -5.52 -3.25 -11.61
CA LEU A 15 -5.54 -4.35 -10.65
C LEU A 15 -6.91 -5.02 -10.52
N GLY A 16 -7.90 -4.58 -11.30
CA GLY A 16 -9.28 -5.07 -11.22
C GLY A 16 -10.05 -4.55 -10.01
N VAL A 17 -9.57 -3.49 -9.36
CA VAL A 17 -10.19 -2.90 -8.18
C VAL A 17 -11.01 -1.68 -8.57
N SER A 18 -12.34 -1.77 -8.46
CA SER A 18 -13.23 -0.64 -8.74
C SER A 18 -13.37 0.24 -7.48
N CYS A 19 -12.87 1.46 -7.57
CA CYS A 19 -12.91 2.45 -6.49
C CYS A 19 -13.93 3.55 -6.79
N ASP A 20 -14.85 3.81 -5.86
CA ASP A 20 -15.74 4.97 -5.96
C ASP A 20 -14.98 6.28 -5.84
N ASN A 21 -15.54 7.38 -6.39
CA ASN A 21 -14.98 8.73 -6.24
C ASN A 21 -14.70 9.10 -4.77
N LYS A 22 -15.53 8.62 -3.83
CA LYS A 22 -15.31 8.85 -2.38
C LYS A 22 -14.03 8.19 -1.88
N ILE A 23 -13.72 6.99 -2.38
CA ILE A 23 -12.52 6.22 -2.04
C ILE A 23 -11.30 6.91 -2.65
N ILE A 24 -11.38 7.26 -3.94
CA ILE A 24 -10.31 7.97 -4.65
C ILE A 24 -9.95 9.30 -3.98
N LEU A 25 -10.96 10.09 -3.59
CA LEU A 25 -10.74 11.33 -2.83
C LEU A 25 -10.03 11.05 -1.51
N LYS A 26 -10.40 9.98 -0.80
CA LYS A 26 -9.77 9.61 0.47
C LYS A 26 -8.32 9.19 0.29
N CYS A 27 -8.01 8.41 -0.74
CA CYS A 27 -6.65 8.04 -1.09
C CYS A 27 -5.83 9.29 -1.44
N LEU A 28 -6.40 10.22 -2.22
CA LEU A 28 -5.74 11.47 -2.58
C LEU A 28 -5.46 12.37 -1.38
N GLU A 29 -6.38 12.45 -0.40
CA GLU A 29 -6.12 13.10 0.89
C GLU A 29 -4.93 12.48 1.61
N MET A 30 -4.85 11.15 1.65
CA MET A 30 -3.74 10.44 2.28
C MET A 30 -2.43 10.66 1.54
N CYS A 31 -2.42 10.59 0.21
CA CYS A 31 -1.21 10.87 -0.58
C CYS A 31 -0.68 12.27 -0.30
N LYS A 32 -1.55 13.29 -0.24
CA LYS A 32 -1.15 14.65 0.14
C LYS A 32 -0.64 14.75 1.56
N LYS A 33 -1.31 14.09 2.51
CA LYS A 33 -0.94 14.13 3.93
C LYS A 33 0.43 13.50 4.20
N TYR A 34 0.78 12.46 3.46
CA TYR A 34 2.03 11.73 3.62
C TYR A 34 3.08 12.04 2.55
N ASN A 35 2.84 13.07 1.71
CA ASN A 35 3.72 13.47 0.60
C ASN A 35 4.06 12.32 -0.36
N ILE A 36 3.08 11.47 -0.65
CA ILE A 36 3.23 10.43 -1.67
C ILE A 36 3.03 11.11 -3.02
N THR A 37 4.10 11.15 -3.80
CA THR A 37 4.15 11.80 -5.11
C THR A 37 3.75 10.86 -6.24
N ASP A 38 3.76 9.56 -5.99
CA ASP A 38 3.45 8.54 -6.98
C ASP A 38 2.17 7.77 -6.63
N ALA A 39 1.29 7.65 -7.62
CA ALA A 39 0.03 6.94 -7.47
C ALA A 39 0.27 5.42 -7.44
N GLU A 40 1.24 4.92 -8.20
CA GLU A 40 1.56 3.49 -8.27
C GLU A 40 2.16 3.01 -6.94
N GLU A 41 3.09 3.77 -6.35
CA GLU A 41 3.67 3.47 -5.04
C GLU A 41 2.60 3.35 -3.94
N PHE A 42 1.60 4.24 -3.97
CA PHE A 42 0.47 4.16 -3.03
C PHE A 42 -0.31 2.85 -3.20
N VAL A 43 -0.60 2.50 -4.45
CA VAL A 43 -1.42 1.32 -4.80
C VAL A 43 -0.68 0.02 -4.48
N ASP A 44 0.63 -0.06 -4.74
CA ASP A 44 1.47 -1.20 -4.37
C ASP A 44 1.53 -1.38 -2.86
N THR A 45 1.73 -0.28 -2.12
CA THR A 45 1.71 -0.29 -0.65
C THR A 45 0.35 -0.73 -0.11
N TRP A 46 -0.74 -0.23 -0.70
CA TRP A 46 -2.09 -0.65 -0.37
C TRP A 46 -2.29 -2.14 -0.64
N MET A 47 -1.86 -2.65 -1.79
CA MET A 47 -1.96 -4.06 -2.14
C MET A 47 -1.21 -4.95 -1.16
N ALA A 48 0.04 -4.61 -0.83
CA ALA A 48 0.83 -5.35 0.14
C ALA A 48 0.11 -5.41 1.50
N TYR A 49 -0.47 -4.29 1.94
CA TYR A 49 -1.26 -4.24 3.17
C TYR A 49 -2.55 -5.05 3.07
N ALA A 50 -3.32 -4.90 1.98
CA ALA A 50 -4.59 -5.56 1.78
C ALA A 50 -4.42 -7.08 1.76
N VAL A 51 -3.39 -7.59 1.06
CA VAL A 51 -3.06 -9.02 1.07
C VAL A 51 -2.67 -9.50 2.47
N SER A 52 -1.84 -8.73 3.18
CA SER A 52 -1.31 -9.16 4.48
C SER A 52 -2.31 -9.05 5.64
N ASN A 53 -3.23 -8.08 5.60
CA ASN A 53 -4.09 -7.71 6.73
C ASN A 53 -5.59 -7.81 6.44
N LEU A 54 -5.99 -7.75 5.17
CA LEU A 54 -7.39 -7.70 4.74
C LEU A 54 -7.74 -8.83 3.76
N GLN A 55 -6.87 -9.84 3.61
CA GLN A 55 -7.07 -10.98 2.70
C GLN A 55 -7.36 -10.57 1.24
N GLY A 56 -6.87 -9.40 0.80
CA GLY A 56 -7.11 -8.87 -0.54
C GLY A 56 -8.45 -8.19 -0.74
N GLU A 57 -9.12 -7.74 0.34
CA GLU A 57 -10.36 -6.95 0.22
C GLU A 57 -10.17 -5.61 -0.51
N ASN A 58 -11.28 -5.13 -1.08
CA ASN A 58 -11.34 -3.84 -1.76
C ASN A 58 -11.07 -2.64 -0.81
N PRO A 59 -10.55 -1.53 -1.35
CA PRO A 59 -10.35 -0.29 -0.62
C PRO A 59 -11.69 0.33 -0.25
N THR A 60 -12.14 0.07 0.97
CA THR A 60 -13.27 0.77 1.58
C THR A 60 -12.76 1.90 2.48
N LEU A 61 -13.60 2.89 2.76
CA LEU A 61 -13.24 3.99 3.69
C LEU A 61 -12.78 3.47 5.06
N VAL A 62 -13.37 2.37 5.54
CA VAL A 62 -13.01 1.73 6.81
C VAL A 62 -11.63 1.08 6.72
N ASN A 63 -11.37 0.34 5.63
CA ASN A 63 -10.11 -0.36 5.44
C ASN A 63 -8.96 0.63 5.15
N LEU A 64 -9.21 1.70 4.40
CA LEU A 64 -8.29 2.81 4.18
C LEU A 64 -7.92 3.54 5.48
N ALA A 65 -8.87 3.73 6.40
CA ALA A 65 -8.57 4.31 7.71
C ALA A 65 -7.70 3.37 8.58
N LYS A 66 -7.89 2.05 8.48
CA LYS A 66 -7.02 1.07 9.13
C LYS A 66 -5.61 1.10 8.53
N PHE A 67 -5.51 1.09 7.20
CA PHE A 67 -4.25 1.26 6.47
C PHE A 67 -3.52 2.54 6.87
N GLU A 68 -4.21 3.68 6.93
CA GLU A 68 -3.64 4.95 7.39
C GLU A 68 -2.99 4.83 8.76
N ARG A 69 -3.69 4.17 9.69
CA ARG A 69 -3.23 4.00 11.07
C ARG A 69 -2.07 3.02 11.19
N GLU A 70 -2.09 1.94 10.43
CA GLU A 70 -1.10 0.89 10.52
C GLU A 70 0.17 1.25 9.73
N GLU A 71 0.04 1.69 8.48
CA GLU A 71 1.20 2.01 7.64
C GLU A 71 1.81 3.36 7.98
N PHE A 72 1.02 4.38 8.33
CA PHE A 72 1.59 5.72 8.51
C PHE A 72 1.66 6.18 9.97
N ILE A 73 0.70 5.80 10.82
CA ILE A 73 0.73 6.19 12.25
C ILE A 73 1.65 5.27 13.06
N LYS A 74 1.65 3.94 12.85
CA LYS A 74 2.58 3.06 13.59
C LYS A 74 4.03 3.27 13.15
N LYS A 75 4.31 3.45 11.84
CA LYS A 75 5.66 3.83 11.38
C LYS A 75 6.14 5.17 11.94
N ALA A 76 5.23 6.12 12.20
CA ALA A 76 5.60 7.38 12.87
C ALA A 76 5.93 7.20 14.36
N LYS A 77 5.36 6.17 15.02
CA LYS A 77 5.59 5.85 16.44
C LYS A 77 6.85 5.00 16.68
N GLU A 78 7.35 4.34 15.64
CA GLU A 78 8.65 3.63 15.63
C GLU A 78 9.82 4.51 15.15
N ARG A 79 9.75 5.83 15.38
CA ARG A 79 10.96 6.66 15.46
C ARG A 79 11.40 6.78 16.92
N PRO A 80 12.18 5.83 17.47
CA PRO A 80 13.01 6.17 18.60
C PRO A 80 14.06 7.19 18.12
N LYS A 81 14.16 8.32 18.81
CA LYS A 81 15.39 9.11 18.78
C LYS A 81 16.50 8.24 19.37
N VAL A 82 17.24 7.47 18.56
CA VAL A 82 18.48 6.83 19.03
C VAL A 82 19.53 6.89 17.93
N SER A 83 20.54 7.70 18.23
CA SER A 83 21.94 7.67 17.81
C SER A 83 22.44 6.41 17.07
N GLU A 84 23.13 6.68 15.96
CA GLU A 84 24.39 6.07 15.49
C GLU A 84 24.77 4.62 15.91
N ILE A 85 24.89 3.76 14.86
CA ILE A 85 25.71 2.52 14.63
C ILE A 85 25.53 1.24 15.48
N PRO A 86 25.93 0.02 15.00
CA PRO A 86 26.39 -0.41 13.66
C PRO A 86 25.68 -1.68 13.09
N ILE A 87 25.88 -1.88 11.79
CA ILE A 87 25.53 -3.05 10.98
C ILE A 87 26.03 -4.35 11.62
N LYS A 88 25.14 -5.33 11.88
CA LYS A 88 25.53 -6.75 11.97
C LYS A 88 24.58 -7.62 11.15
N SER A 89 25.15 -8.03 10.03
CA SER A 89 24.84 -9.20 9.22
C SER A 89 24.23 -10.36 10.01
N SER A 90 23.12 -10.88 9.49
CA SER A 90 22.76 -12.29 9.57
C SER A 90 22.11 -12.63 8.22
N PRO A 91 22.54 -13.70 7.53
CA PRO A 91 21.92 -14.09 6.27
C PRO A 91 20.53 -14.65 6.60
N ILE A 92 19.47 -13.95 6.18
CA ILE A 92 18.15 -14.57 6.17
C ILE A 92 18.19 -15.61 5.06
N ILE A 93 18.23 -16.88 5.47
CA ILE A 93 18.03 -18.04 4.62
C ILE A 93 16.68 -17.84 3.91
N TYR A 94 16.68 -17.47 2.62
CA TYR A 94 15.50 -17.59 1.78
C TYR A 94 15.32 -19.06 1.40
N GLY A 95 14.97 -19.87 2.39
CA GLY A 95 14.61 -21.27 2.28
C GLY A 95 13.10 -21.42 2.40
N GLY A 96 12.41 -21.38 1.26
CA GLY A 96 11.09 -21.98 1.07
C GLY A 96 9.90 -21.29 1.73
N CYS A 97 9.41 -20.22 1.12
CA CYS A 97 7.95 -20.02 1.06
C CYS A 97 7.49 -20.45 -0.33
N ASN A 98 6.74 -21.56 -0.36
CA ASN A 98 6.08 -22.06 -1.55
C ASN A 98 4.94 -21.07 -1.90
N ILE A 99 5.26 -20.04 -2.67
CA ILE A 99 4.27 -19.23 -3.38
C ILE A 99 3.96 -19.91 -4.73
N LYS A 100 3.41 -21.11 -4.66
CA LYS A 100 2.53 -21.58 -5.73
C LYS A 100 1.16 -21.00 -5.43
N GLU A 101 0.57 -20.43 -6.47
CA GLU A 101 -0.78 -19.85 -6.52
C GLU A 101 -0.89 -18.43 -5.93
N ARG A 102 -1.40 -17.41 -6.63
CA ARG A 102 -1.97 -17.31 -7.98
C ARG A 102 -2.23 -15.82 -8.16
N TYR A 103 -1.30 -15.08 -8.75
CA TYR A 103 -1.69 -13.86 -9.44
C TYR A 103 -2.46 -14.33 -10.69
N PRO A 104 -3.75 -13.99 -10.88
CA PRO A 104 -4.26 -13.94 -12.23
C PRO A 104 -3.48 -12.81 -12.91
N PHE A 105 -2.39 -13.21 -13.56
CA PHE A 105 -1.82 -12.44 -14.65
C PHE A 105 -2.99 -12.16 -15.59
N ILE A 106 -3.38 -10.89 -15.65
CA ILE A 106 -4.23 -10.31 -16.67
C ILE A 106 -3.69 -10.79 -18.01
N SER A 107 -4.33 -11.81 -18.58
CA SER A 107 -3.98 -12.35 -19.88
C SER A 107 -4.85 -11.62 -20.89
N PHE A 108 -4.20 -10.80 -21.71
CA PHE A 108 -4.78 -10.30 -22.95
C PHE A 108 -4.88 -11.44 -23.99
#